data_AF-A0A929TA22-F1
#
_entry.id   AF-A0A929TA22-F1
#
_cell.length_a   1.000
_cell.length_b   1.000
_cell.length_c   1.000
_cell.angle_alpha   90.00
_cell.angle_beta   90.00
_cell.angle_gamma   90.00
#
_symmetry.space_group_name_H-M   'P 1'
#
loop_
_entity.id
_entity.type
_entity.pdbx_description
1 polymer ?
#
loop_
_entity_poly.entity_id
_entity_poly.type
_entity_poly.pdbx_seq_one_letter_code
_entity_poly.pdbx_strand_id
1 'polypeptide(L)'
;LLEVKAADNAAKSPYMREENQEQIRKCADLFEEILREQDALTLHELRVSGKDLIAAGMRPGPEVGKTLEAMLADVIECPAHNTKEYLLEEGRFI
;
A
#
# COMPACT_ATOMS: atom_id res chain seq x y z
N LEU A 1 37.40 -20.83 32.79
CA LEU A 1 37.37 -20.23 31.44
C LEU A 1 35.93 -20.02 30.93
N LEU A 2 35.01 -19.63 31.81
CA LEU A 2 33.60 -19.36 31.51
C LEU A 2 33.15 -18.00 32.06
N GLU A 3 34.11 -17.07 32.24
CA GLU A 3 33.82 -15.70 32.69
C GLU A 3 34.09 -14.66 31.60
N VAL A 4 34.70 -15.06 30.47
CA VAL A 4 35.06 -14.13 29.39
C VAL A 4 33.94 -14.01 28.34
N LYS A 5 32.99 -14.95 28.26
CA LYS A 5 31.88 -14.91 27.29
C LYS A 5 30.61 -14.22 27.80
N ALA A 6 30.51 -13.92 29.10
CA ALA A 6 29.41 -13.10 29.63
C ALA A 6 29.67 -11.59 29.45
N ALA A 7 30.92 -11.19 29.18
CA ALA A 7 31.30 -9.79 29.02
C ALA A 7 30.82 -9.17 27.69
N ASP A 8 30.72 -9.96 26.61
CA ASP A 8 30.28 -9.43 25.31
C ASP A 8 28.78 -9.11 25.26
N ASN A 9 27.95 -9.81 26.04
CA ASN A 9 26.50 -9.57 26.05
C ASN A 9 26.06 -8.44 27.00
N ALA A 10 26.99 -7.91 27.81
CA ALA A 10 26.77 -6.72 28.64
C ALA A 10 27.12 -5.40 27.90
N ALA A 11 27.73 -5.49 26.70
CA ALA A 11 28.23 -4.34 25.94
C ALA A 11 27.22 -3.76 24.93
N LYS A 12 25.91 -4.05 25.04
CA LYS A 12 24.89 -3.16 24.47
C LYS A 12 24.77 -1.94 25.38
N SER A 13 25.76 -1.05 25.26
CA SER A 13 25.73 0.31 25.80
C SER A 13 24.32 0.88 25.62
N PRO A 14 23.74 1.56 26.64
CA PRO A 14 22.43 2.22 26.51
C PRO A 14 22.34 3.11 25.25
N TYR A 15 23.48 3.65 24.80
CA TYR A 15 23.63 4.40 23.56
C TYR A 15 23.26 3.59 22.29
N MET A 16 23.68 2.32 22.20
CA MET A 16 23.34 1.43 21.07
C MET A 16 21.89 0.92 21.14
N ARG A 17 21.23 1.00 22.30
CA ARG A 17 19.80 0.69 22.46
C ARG A 17 18.94 1.83 21.95
N GLU A 18 19.31 3.07 22.28
CA GLU A 18 18.62 4.27 21.79
C GLU A 18 18.73 4.40 20.27
N GLU A 19 19.92 4.20 19.71
CA GLU A 19 20.11 4.28 18.25
C GLU A 19 19.36 3.16 17.51
N ASN A 20 19.34 1.93 18.04
CA ASN A 20 18.46 0.87 17.48
C ASN A 20 16.97 1.19 17.62
N GLN A 21 16.54 1.77 18.74
CA GLN A 21 15.14 2.14 18.95
C GLN A 21 14.72 3.30 18.05
N GLU A 22 15.59 4.25 17.79
CA GLU A 22 15.34 5.35 16.86
C GLU A 22 15.25 4.86 15.41
N GLN A 23 16.10 3.91 15.01
CA GLN A 23 16.01 3.26 13.70
C GLN A 23 14.72 2.43 13.55
N ILE A 24 14.32 1.69 14.59
CA ILE A 24 13.05 0.94 14.59
C ILE A 24 11.87 1.90 14.48
N ARG A 25 11.90 3.03 15.21
CA ARG A 25 10.86 4.07 15.11
C ARG A 25 10.79 4.69 13.73
N LYS A 26 11.93 5.10 13.16
CA LYS A 26 11.99 5.63 11.79
C LYS A 26 11.47 4.64 10.75
N CYS A 27 11.81 3.35 10.87
CA CYS A 27 11.25 2.32 10.02
C CYS A 27 9.74 2.17 10.19
N ALA A 28 9.23 2.22 11.42
CA ALA A 28 7.80 2.14 11.70
C ALA A 28 7.04 3.36 11.15
N ASP A 29 7.58 4.56 11.34
CA ASP A 29 7.01 5.81 10.83
C ASP A 29 6.98 5.80 9.29
N LEU A 30 8.06 5.34 8.64
CA LEU A 30 8.12 5.20 7.18
C LEU A 30 7.12 4.13 6.69
N PHE A 31 6.96 3.03 7.43
CA PHE A 31 5.94 2.02 7.12
C PHE A 31 4.52 2.57 7.27
N GLU A 32 4.25 3.34 8.32
CA GLU A 32 2.95 4.00 8.51
C GLU A 32 2.69 5.07 7.45
N GLU A 33 3.71 5.78 7.01
CA GLU A 33 3.63 6.77 5.92
C GLU A 33 3.31 6.09 4.59
N ILE A 34 4.01 5.00 4.25
CA ILE A 34 3.69 4.16 3.07
C ILE A 34 2.28 3.59 3.17
N LEU A 35 1.85 3.13 4.35
CA LEU A 35 0.49 2.62 4.57
C LEU A 35 -0.58 3.71 4.48
N ARG A 36 -0.26 4.95 4.86
CA ARG A 36 -1.17 6.10 4.74
C ARG A 36 -1.25 6.65 3.31
N GLU A 37 -0.18 6.54 2.53
CA GLU A 37 -0.17 7.00 1.13
C GLU A 37 -0.86 6.00 0.18
N GLN A 38 -0.97 4.72 0.56
CA GLN A 38 -1.64 3.67 -0.22
C GLN A 38 -3.16 3.59 0.04
N ASP A 39 -3.88 4.70 -0.15
CA ASP A 39 -5.34 4.80 0.10
C ASP A 39 -6.23 3.91 -0.81
N ALA A 40 -5.64 3.07 -1.67
CA ALA A 40 -6.31 1.89 -2.23
C ALA A 40 -5.33 0.71 -2.39
N LEU A 41 -5.34 -0.20 -1.43
CA LEU A 41 -4.62 -1.47 -1.44
C LEU A 41 -5.46 -2.62 -1.99
N THR A 42 -6.76 -2.41 -2.14
CA THR A 42 -7.73 -3.44 -2.49
C THR A 42 -8.78 -2.93 -3.47
N LEU A 43 -9.37 -3.86 -4.23
CA LEU A 43 -10.47 -3.57 -5.17
C LEU A 43 -11.68 -2.89 -4.50
N HIS A 44 -11.87 -3.07 -3.20
CA HIS A 44 -12.98 -2.46 -2.46
C HIS A 44 -12.76 -0.95 -2.21
N GLU A 45 -11.51 -0.48 -2.27
CA GLU A 45 -11.15 0.93 -2.02
C GLU A 45 -11.20 1.79 -3.29
N LEU A 46 -11.36 1.17 -4.46
CA LEU A 46 -11.65 1.88 -5.69
C LEU A 46 -12.96 2.68 -5.57
N ARG A 47 -12.97 3.91 -6.06
CA ARG A 47 -14.19 4.75 -6.11
C ARG A 47 -15.25 4.25 -7.10
N VAL A 48 -14.92 3.24 -7.90
CA VAL A 48 -15.83 2.57 -8.82
C VAL A 48 -15.95 1.08 -8.50
N SER A 49 -17.12 0.53 -8.77
CA SER A 49 -17.40 -0.90 -8.69
C SER A 49 -17.66 -1.47 -10.07
N GLY A 50 -17.68 -2.81 -10.19
CA GLY A 50 -18.08 -3.46 -11.43
C GLY A 50 -19.49 -3.08 -11.91
N LYS A 51 -20.39 -2.71 -10.99
CA LYS A 51 -21.71 -2.18 -11.34
C LYS A 51 -21.63 -0.82 -12.01
N ASP A 52 -20.72 0.05 -11.56
CA ASP A 52 -20.50 1.36 -12.18
C ASP A 52 -19.96 1.19 -13.61
N LEU A 53 -19.01 0.25 -13.82
CA LEU A 53 -18.50 -0.06 -15.17
C LEU A 53 -19.58 -0.61 -16.10
N ILE A 54 -20.44 -1.51 -15.61
CA ILE A 54 -21.57 -2.03 -16.38
C ILE A 54 -22.57 -0.92 -16.72
N ALA A 55 -22.86 -0.03 -15.77
CA ALA A 55 -23.74 1.13 -16.00
C ALA A 55 -23.14 2.13 -16.99
N ALA A 56 -21.80 2.24 -17.04
CA ALA A 56 -21.06 3.02 -18.01
C ALA A 56 -21.00 2.38 -19.42
N GLY A 57 -21.58 1.21 -19.61
CA GLY A 57 -21.69 0.55 -20.92
C GLY A 57 -20.81 -0.68 -21.11
N MET A 58 -20.03 -1.09 -20.10
CA MET A 58 -19.26 -2.32 -20.17
C MET A 58 -20.17 -3.55 -20.19
N ARG A 59 -19.91 -4.50 -21.10
CA ARG A 59 -20.63 -5.77 -21.07
C ARG A 59 -20.24 -6.59 -19.84
N PRO A 60 -21.20 -7.16 -19.10
CA PRO A 60 -20.90 -7.98 -17.95
C PRO A 60 -20.09 -9.22 -18.36
N GLY A 61 -19.01 -9.51 -17.62
CA GLY A 61 -18.13 -10.64 -17.89
C GLY A 61 -16.78 -10.53 -17.17
N PRO A 62 -15.86 -11.47 -17.42
CA PRO A 62 -14.53 -11.50 -16.79
C PRO A 62 -13.71 -10.23 -17.02
N GLU A 63 -13.95 -9.53 -18.14
CA GLU A 63 -13.28 -8.28 -18.48
C GLU A 63 -13.54 -7.18 -17.44
N VAL A 64 -14.70 -7.16 -16.79
CA VAL A 64 -15.01 -6.20 -15.71
C VAL A 64 -13.99 -6.32 -14.58
N GLY A 65 -13.64 -7.55 -14.19
CA GLY A 65 -12.63 -7.80 -13.16
C GLY A 65 -11.25 -7.32 -13.58
N LYS A 66 -10.84 -7.66 -14.82
CA LYS A 66 -9.54 -7.24 -15.36
C LYS A 66 -9.39 -5.72 -15.44
N THR A 67 -10.46 -5.01 -15.81
CA THR A 67 -10.46 -3.54 -15.83
C THR A 67 -10.33 -2.98 -14.43
N LEU A 68 -11.05 -3.51 -13.44
CA LEU A 68 -10.88 -3.09 -12.05
C LEU A 68 -9.47 -3.38 -11.51
N GLU A 69 -8.86 -4.50 -11.89
CA GLU A 69 -7.48 -4.83 -11.54
C GLU A 69 -6.48 -3.84 -12.16
N ALA A 70 -6.68 -3.45 -13.42
CA ALA A 70 -5.85 -2.43 -14.08
C ALA A 70 -5.99 -1.06 -13.43
N MET A 71 -7.23 -0.66 -13.10
CA MET A 71 -7.51 0.57 -12.37
C MET A 71 -6.86 0.58 -10.98
N LEU A 72 -6.89 -0.55 -10.28
CA LEU A 72 -6.21 -0.67 -8.99
C LEU A 72 -4.69 -0.52 -9.13
N ALA A 73 -4.09 -1.10 -10.16
CA ALA A 73 -2.66 -0.92 -10.42
C ALA A 73 -2.31 0.56 -10.69
N ASP A 74 -3.10 1.27 -11.49
CA ASP A 74 -2.91 2.71 -11.74
C ASP A 74 -3.07 3.55 -10.47
N VAL A 75 -4.08 3.27 -9.65
CA VAL A 75 -4.29 3.96 -8.37
C VAL A 75 -3.17 3.69 -7.36
N ILE A 76 -2.60 2.48 -7.36
CA ILE A 76 -1.45 2.15 -6.50
C ILE A 76 -0.23 3.00 -6.90
N GLU A 77 -0.01 3.22 -8.19
CA GLU A 77 1.06 4.09 -8.69
C GLU A 77 0.76 5.59 -8.47
N CYS A 78 -0.51 5.98 -8.59
CA CYS A 78 -0.98 7.35 -8.41
C CYS A 78 -2.31 7.40 -7.63
N PRO A 79 -2.27 7.53 -6.28
CA PRO A 79 -3.48 7.55 -5.46
C PRO A 79 -4.50 8.64 -5.84
N ALA A 80 -4.04 9.74 -6.45
CA ALA A 80 -4.89 10.83 -6.95
C ALA A 80 -5.84 10.39 -8.07
N HIS A 81 -5.56 9.28 -8.75
CA HIS A 81 -6.42 8.71 -9.78
C HIS A 81 -7.66 8.00 -9.21
N ASN A 82 -7.73 7.77 -7.89
CA ASN A 82 -8.88 7.13 -7.24
C ASN A 82 -10.09 8.09 -7.12
N THR A 83 -10.61 8.56 -8.25
CA THR A 83 -11.82 9.36 -8.37
C THR A 83 -12.76 8.70 -9.38
N LYS A 84 -14.08 8.86 -9.21
CA LYS A 84 -15.05 8.26 -10.13
C LYS A 84 -14.87 8.78 -11.54
N GLU A 85 -14.63 10.08 -11.66
CA GLU A 85 -14.49 10.80 -12.91
C GLU A 85 -13.31 10.24 -13.71
N TYR A 86 -12.13 10.16 -13.09
CA TYR A 86 -10.93 9.62 -13.74
C TYR A 86 -11.11 8.15 -14.15
N LEU A 87 -11.54 7.29 -13.23
CA LEU A 87 -11.64 5.86 -13.47
C LEU A 87 -12.70 5.52 -14.54
N LEU A 88 -13.83 6.23 -14.56
CA LEU A 88 -14.85 6.01 -15.60
C LEU A 88 -14.45 6.60 -16.96
N GLU A 89 -13.61 7.62 -16.99
CA GLU A 89 -13.04 8.18 -18.22
C GLU A 89 -11.98 7.28 -18.86
N GLU A 90 -11.14 6.65 -18.03
CA GLU A 90 -10.15 5.66 -18.46
C GLU A 90 -10.84 4.38 -18.95
N GLY A 91 -11.94 3.99 -18.28
CA GLY A 91 -12.82 2.92 -18.69
C GLY A 91 -13.70 3.22 -19.90
N ARG A 92 -13.36 4.16 -20.80
CA ARG A 92 -14.16 4.40 -22.02
C ARG A 92 -14.15 3.16 -22.91
N PHE A 93 -15.19 2.35 -22.75
CA PHE A 93 -15.42 1.12 -23.51
C PHE A 93 -15.94 1.48 -24.91
N ILE A 94 -15.10 1.30 -25.93
CA ILE A 94 -15.44 1.42 -27.36
C ILE A 94 -15.85 0.06 -27.93
#